data_AF-A0A1R1LSZ8-F1
#
_entry.id   AF-A0A1R1LSZ8-F1
#
_cell.length_a   1.000
_cell.length_b   1.000
_cell.length_c   1.000
_cell.angle_alpha   90.00
_cell.angle_beta   90.00
_cell.angle_gamma   90.00
#
_symmetry.space_group_name_H-M   'P 1'
#
loop_
_entity.id
_entity.type
_entity.pdbx_description
1 polymer ?
#
loop_
_entity_poly.entity_id
_entity_poly.type
_entity_poly.pdbx_seq_one_letter_code
_entity_poly.pdbx_strand_id
1 'polypeptide(L)'
;MEQWLATAAGNRYDLDSVGGAQCVDVPKAAFEVLTGRSWRQGWPNAGNAKDMLDNASAEWFTVIRNDPSSPSQLPLRGDILVFGPSQYRDGKGESLNPYGHIAQALTPVAAGSQVIQQDGGTVLPDGQHPPTAVGWLNWAGDLGYGPVLGWLRFRPEKLAGATVPAPPPTMLHGIDISGYQAGIRLAGVAHDFVGIKATGGGSFVSIGFHDQIEQAIAAGKPIIAYHFAGEGANIGATSDVEAEHFFDTIRPYLGCGLIVPALDNEDPQLVHRVDWHSDWLDRVRQLTGAKSLFYANPATLQAYNWAPVVSRSSGLWLPSYGADQQVNGYAPPGRPAVRWWPSADIHQYTQHGRLPGYAADLDLNVHYGTADRLYSLAVGAKTGGRGSTTSTTPTANDLEEWFAMASDAQIKSMFKSAVREVLQEQYAGGKEPFKAGSIGWAIFNGRAHALAANQKAGGAQSEATNAKVAARGVATVVTGIQAAVTALQKTVATITQKGA
;
A
#
# COMPACT_ATOMS: atom_id res chain seq x y z
N MET A 1 -7.24 -19.28 -5.75
CA MET A 1 -7.41 -17.80 -5.76
C MET A 1 -6.07 -17.11 -5.92
N GLU A 2 -5.17 -17.12 -4.92
CA GLU A 2 -3.93 -16.32 -4.97
C GLU A 2 -3.03 -16.56 -6.19
N GLN A 3 -2.86 -17.81 -6.65
CA GLN A 3 -2.10 -18.07 -7.88
C GLN A 3 -2.67 -17.31 -9.09
N TRP A 4 -4.00 -17.29 -9.23
CA TRP A 4 -4.67 -16.52 -10.28
C TRP A 4 -4.45 -15.02 -10.08
N LEU A 5 -4.60 -14.49 -8.87
CA LEU A 5 -4.38 -13.06 -8.61
C LEU A 5 -2.92 -12.62 -8.84
N ALA A 6 -1.95 -13.52 -8.63
CA ALA A 6 -0.54 -13.26 -8.87
C ALA A 6 -0.15 -13.30 -10.35
N THR A 7 -0.81 -14.15 -11.16
CA THR A 7 -0.44 -14.36 -12.57
C THR A 7 -1.37 -13.71 -13.59
N ALA A 8 -2.59 -13.29 -13.21
CA ALA A 8 -3.58 -12.86 -14.18
C ALA A 8 -3.24 -11.55 -14.89
N ALA A 9 -2.48 -10.64 -14.28
CA ALA A 9 -2.00 -9.40 -14.91
C ALA A 9 -0.97 -9.69 -16.03
N GLY A 10 -1.05 -8.95 -17.14
CA GLY A 10 -0.21 -9.12 -18.33
C GLY A 10 -0.75 -10.09 -19.39
N ASN A 11 -1.81 -10.85 -19.07
CA ASN A 11 -2.51 -11.73 -20.01
C ASN A 11 -3.60 -10.98 -20.78
N ARG A 12 -4.19 -11.62 -21.79
CA ARG A 12 -5.39 -11.13 -22.49
C ARG A 12 -6.47 -12.19 -22.38
N TYR A 13 -7.65 -11.79 -21.93
CA TYR A 13 -8.81 -12.67 -21.78
C TYR A 13 -9.93 -12.16 -22.67
N ASP A 14 -10.46 -13.05 -23.50
CA ASP A 14 -11.60 -12.80 -24.37
C ASP A 14 -12.36 -14.15 -24.46
N LEU A 15 -13.27 -14.38 -23.50
CA LEU A 15 -13.88 -15.69 -23.27
C LEU A 15 -15.23 -15.88 -23.96
N ASP A 16 -15.76 -14.81 -24.57
CA ASP A 16 -17.01 -14.87 -25.32
C ASP A 16 -16.95 -14.19 -26.69
N SER A 17 -15.84 -13.51 -27.03
CA SER A 17 -15.65 -12.83 -28.31
C SER A 17 -16.67 -11.71 -28.55
N VAL A 18 -17.25 -11.15 -27.47
CA VAL A 18 -18.22 -10.04 -27.51
C VAL A 18 -17.51 -8.73 -27.21
N GLY A 19 -17.11 -8.02 -28.27
CA GLY A 19 -16.44 -6.73 -28.16
C GLY A 19 -14.94 -6.81 -27.86
N GLY A 20 -14.32 -7.98 -28.02
CA GLY A 20 -12.90 -8.19 -27.75
C GLY A 20 -12.61 -8.34 -26.26
N ALA A 21 -11.38 -8.03 -25.84
CA ALA A 21 -10.93 -8.23 -24.47
C ALA A 21 -11.52 -7.17 -23.52
N GLN A 22 -12.72 -7.41 -23.02
CA GLN A 22 -13.47 -6.47 -22.18
C GLN A 22 -13.17 -6.64 -20.68
N CYS A 23 -13.63 -5.70 -19.86
CA CYS A 23 -13.50 -5.78 -18.41
C CYS A 23 -14.15 -7.04 -17.81
N VAL A 24 -15.26 -7.49 -18.41
CA VAL A 24 -16.01 -8.70 -18.02
C VAL A 24 -15.23 -10.00 -18.24
N ASP A 25 -14.19 -10.03 -19.06
CA ASP A 25 -13.45 -11.26 -19.33
C ASP A 25 -12.48 -11.63 -18.21
N VAL A 26 -12.04 -10.66 -17.40
CA VAL A 26 -11.23 -10.93 -16.20
C VAL A 26 -11.98 -11.81 -15.19
N PRO A 27 -13.20 -11.46 -14.72
CA PRO A 27 -13.95 -12.33 -13.81
C PRO A 27 -14.48 -13.62 -14.47
N LYS A 28 -14.74 -13.64 -15.79
CA LYS A 28 -15.05 -14.89 -16.52
C LYS A 28 -13.85 -15.84 -16.52
N ALA A 29 -12.66 -15.36 -16.88
CA ALA A 29 -11.42 -16.13 -16.84
C ALA A 29 -11.11 -16.62 -15.43
N ALA A 30 -11.27 -15.75 -14.42
CA ALA A 30 -11.15 -16.13 -13.02
C ALA A 30 -12.10 -17.29 -12.68
N PHE A 31 -13.37 -17.22 -13.09
CA PHE A 31 -14.33 -18.30 -12.87
C PHE A 31 -13.87 -19.62 -13.50
N GLU A 32 -13.48 -19.63 -14.79
CA GLU A 32 -13.10 -20.88 -15.46
C GLU A 32 -11.83 -21.49 -14.86
N VAL A 33 -10.81 -20.66 -14.56
CA VAL A 33 -9.57 -21.10 -13.92
C VAL A 33 -9.80 -21.64 -12.50
N LEU A 34 -10.67 -20.99 -11.72
CA LEU A 34 -10.88 -21.35 -10.31
C LEU A 34 -11.85 -22.52 -10.10
N THR A 35 -12.73 -22.80 -11.06
CA THR A 35 -13.78 -23.83 -10.93
C THR A 35 -13.62 -25.01 -11.89
N GLY A 36 -12.86 -24.86 -12.97
CA GLY A 36 -12.84 -25.83 -14.08
C GLY A 36 -14.19 -25.95 -14.82
N ARG A 37 -15.10 -24.98 -14.64
CA ARG A 37 -16.43 -24.92 -15.27
C ARG A 37 -16.52 -23.69 -16.17
N SER A 38 -17.39 -23.74 -17.18
CA SER A 38 -17.60 -22.58 -18.03
C SER A 38 -18.18 -21.40 -17.24
N TRP A 39 -17.71 -20.18 -17.53
CA TRP A 39 -18.16 -18.93 -16.89
C TRP A 39 -19.67 -18.73 -16.97
N ARG A 40 -20.33 -19.34 -17.97
CA ARG A 40 -21.80 -19.36 -18.13
C ARG A 40 -22.54 -20.04 -16.97
N GLN A 41 -21.88 -20.85 -16.13
CA GLN A 41 -22.47 -21.37 -14.90
C GLN A 41 -22.47 -20.30 -13.78
N GLY A 42 -21.48 -19.41 -13.77
CA GLY A 42 -21.43 -18.25 -12.89
C GLY A 42 -22.40 -17.14 -13.31
N TRP A 43 -22.54 -16.90 -14.62
CA TRP A 43 -23.44 -15.89 -15.18
C TRP A 43 -24.17 -16.40 -16.42
N PRO A 44 -25.27 -17.18 -16.27
CA PRO A 44 -25.98 -17.77 -17.40
C PRO A 44 -26.61 -16.72 -18.32
N ASN A 45 -27.02 -15.58 -17.75
CA ASN A 45 -27.64 -14.46 -18.44
C ASN A 45 -26.72 -13.23 -18.44
N ALA A 46 -25.39 -13.41 -18.55
CA ALA A 46 -24.44 -12.29 -18.55
C ALA A 46 -24.83 -11.21 -19.58
N GLY A 47 -24.97 -9.97 -19.08
CA GLY A 47 -25.09 -8.77 -19.89
C GLY A 47 -23.81 -7.95 -19.79
N ASN A 48 -23.98 -6.66 -19.58
CA ASN A 48 -22.89 -5.71 -19.38
C ASN A 48 -22.25 -5.88 -17.99
N ALA A 49 -21.13 -5.18 -17.75
CA ALA A 49 -20.42 -5.22 -16.49
C ALA A 49 -21.32 -4.96 -15.27
N LYS A 50 -22.16 -3.91 -15.31
CA LYS A 50 -23.12 -3.57 -14.24
C LYS A 50 -24.16 -4.69 -13.97
N ASP A 51 -24.52 -5.46 -15.00
CA ASP A 51 -25.57 -6.48 -14.96
C ASP A 51 -25.05 -7.78 -14.30
N MET A 52 -23.72 -7.96 -14.21
CA MET A 52 -23.08 -9.14 -13.64
C MET A 52 -23.43 -9.37 -12.15
N LEU A 53 -23.73 -8.31 -11.39
CA LEU A 53 -24.07 -8.41 -9.97
C LEU A 53 -25.45 -9.07 -9.76
N ASP A 54 -26.41 -8.76 -10.63
CA ASP A 54 -27.79 -9.24 -10.57
C ASP A 54 -27.96 -10.60 -11.26
N ASN A 55 -27.18 -10.85 -12.32
CA ASN A 55 -27.21 -12.08 -13.10
C ASN A 55 -26.24 -13.15 -12.58
N ALA A 56 -25.64 -12.93 -11.40
CA ALA A 56 -24.75 -13.88 -10.74
C ALA A 56 -25.52 -15.09 -10.19
N SER A 57 -25.03 -16.29 -10.51
CA SER A 57 -25.57 -17.54 -9.98
C SER A 57 -25.32 -17.65 -8.47
N ALA A 58 -26.41 -17.66 -7.70
CA ALA A 58 -26.39 -17.89 -6.25
C ALA A 58 -25.82 -19.27 -5.85
N GLU A 59 -25.69 -20.20 -6.80
CA GLU A 59 -24.96 -21.45 -6.62
C GLU A 59 -23.46 -21.20 -6.40
N TRP A 60 -22.87 -20.25 -7.13
CA TRP A 60 -21.41 -20.02 -7.20
C TRP A 60 -20.95 -18.79 -6.41
N PHE A 61 -21.85 -17.83 -6.19
CA PHE A 61 -21.53 -16.55 -5.57
C PHE A 61 -22.41 -16.23 -4.36
N THR A 62 -21.81 -15.55 -3.39
CA THR A 62 -22.50 -14.69 -2.43
C THR A 62 -22.49 -13.27 -2.99
N VAL A 63 -23.67 -12.71 -3.25
CA VAL A 63 -23.83 -11.32 -3.72
C VAL A 63 -23.84 -10.39 -2.51
N ILE A 64 -22.95 -9.39 -2.51
CA ILE A 64 -22.85 -8.40 -1.43
C ILE A 64 -23.09 -7.03 -2.04
N ARG A 65 -24.26 -6.44 -1.78
CA ARG A 65 -24.61 -5.07 -2.20
C ARG A 65 -23.73 -4.07 -1.43
N ASN A 66 -23.26 -3.04 -2.11
CA ASN A 66 -22.63 -1.90 -1.46
C ASN A 66 -23.69 -1.10 -0.69
N ASP A 67 -23.46 -0.83 0.59
CA ASP A 67 -24.23 0.11 1.40
C ASP A 67 -23.41 1.39 1.61
N PRO A 68 -23.72 2.49 0.91
CA PRO A 68 -23.01 3.76 1.07
C PRO A 68 -23.09 4.36 2.48
N SER A 69 -24.02 3.90 3.33
CA SER A 69 -24.09 4.31 4.74
C SER A 69 -23.14 3.53 5.66
N SER A 70 -22.52 2.46 5.14
CA SER A 70 -21.60 1.57 5.85
C SER A 70 -20.19 1.60 5.23
N PRO A 71 -19.40 2.68 5.39
CA PRO A 71 -18.07 2.82 4.77
C PRO A 71 -17.02 1.83 5.28
N SER A 72 -17.33 1.05 6.32
CA SER A 72 -16.54 -0.11 6.78
C SER A 72 -16.85 -1.41 6.04
N GLN A 73 -17.91 -1.44 5.22
CA GLN A 73 -18.26 -2.59 4.40
C GLN A 73 -17.31 -2.65 3.20
N LEU A 74 -16.17 -3.32 3.39
CA LEU A 74 -15.18 -3.50 2.33
C LEU A 74 -15.28 -4.91 1.71
N PRO A 75 -15.03 -5.04 0.40
CA PRO A 75 -14.77 -6.33 -0.22
C PRO A 75 -13.49 -6.94 0.33
N LEU A 76 -13.35 -8.27 0.17
CA LEU A 76 -12.09 -8.97 0.41
C LEU A 76 -11.28 -9.04 -0.88
N ARG A 77 -9.98 -9.31 -0.74
CA ARG A 77 -9.12 -9.70 -1.85
C ARG A 77 -9.71 -10.90 -2.59
N GLY A 78 -9.74 -10.83 -3.92
CA GLY A 78 -10.34 -11.84 -4.80
C GLY A 78 -11.84 -11.67 -5.04
N ASP A 79 -12.56 -10.83 -4.31
CA ASP A 79 -13.95 -10.47 -4.64
C ASP A 79 -14.01 -9.71 -5.98
N ILE A 80 -15.07 -9.93 -6.74
CA ILE A 80 -15.30 -9.29 -8.03
C ILE A 80 -16.17 -8.04 -7.81
N LEU A 81 -15.59 -6.87 -8.02
CA LEU A 81 -16.20 -5.55 -7.83
C LEU A 81 -17.03 -5.17 -9.05
N VAL A 82 -18.30 -4.81 -8.85
CA VAL A 82 -19.20 -4.39 -9.94
C VAL A 82 -19.56 -2.92 -9.77
N PHE A 83 -19.32 -2.13 -10.82
CA PHE A 83 -19.53 -0.68 -10.86
C PHE A 83 -20.68 -0.31 -11.79
N GLY A 84 -21.44 0.72 -11.41
CA GLY A 84 -22.55 1.24 -12.19
C GLY A 84 -22.11 2.00 -13.44
N PRO A 85 -23.07 2.50 -14.25
CA PRO A 85 -22.76 3.35 -15.39
C PRO A 85 -22.12 4.66 -14.94
N SER A 86 -21.25 5.26 -15.78
CA SER A 86 -20.60 6.54 -15.47
C SER A 86 -21.64 7.63 -15.17
N GLN A 87 -21.42 8.35 -14.08
CA GLN A 87 -22.24 9.51 -13.69
C GLN A 87 -22.02 10.71 -14.62
N TYR A 88 -20.90 10.72 -15.35
CA TYR A 88 -20.58 11.74 -16.35
C TYR A 88 -21.30 11.45 -17.66
N ARG A 89 -21.68 12.51 -18.37
CA ARG A 89 -22.49 12.43 -19.59
C ARG A 89 -21.85 13.18 -20.75
N ASP A 90 -22.16 12.74 -21.96
CA ASP A 90 -21.75 13.38 -23.20
C ASP A 90 -22.58 14.64 -23.50
N GLY A 91 -22.30 15.31 -24.63
CA GLY A 91 -23.03 16.50 -25.07
C GLY A 91 -24.51 16.28 -25.44
N LYS A 92 -24.98 15.02 -25.47
CA LYS A 92 -26.39 14.64 -25.70
C LYS A 92 -27.09 14.21 -24.40
N GLY A 93 -26.36 14.11 -23.29
CA GLY A 93 -26.88 13.64 -22.01
C GLY A 93 -26.81 12.11 -21.83
N GLU A 94 -26.16 11.37 -22.72
CA GLU A 94 -25.92 9.92 -22.57
C GLU A 94 -24.73 9.68 -21.62
N SER A 95 -24.73 8.59 -20.84
CA SER A 95 -23.60 8.28 -19.96
C SER A 95 -22.33 7.99 -20.77
N LEU A 96 -21.18 8.49 -20.34
CA LEU A 96 -19.88 8.19 -20.99
C LEU A 96 -19.54 6.69 -20.99
N ASN A 97 -20.12 5.93 -20.06
CA ASN A 97 -20.11 4.48 -20.07
C ASN A 97 -21.44 3.96 -19.48
N PRO A 98 -22.44 3.64 -20.31
CA PRO A 98 -23.74 3.15 -19.85
C PRO A 98 -23.72 1.67 -19.41
N TYR A 99 -22.61 0.97 -19.63
CA TYR A 99 -22.42 -0.46 -19.42
C TYR A 99 -21.83 -0.79 -18.04
N GLY A 100 -21.16 0.19 -17.42
CA GLY A 100 -20.49 0.07 -16.14
C GLY A 100 -19.10 -0.55 -16.26
N HIS A 101 -18.55 -0.99 -15.13
CA HIS A 101 -17.20 -1.59 -15.10
C HIS A 101 -17.16 -2.75 -14.10
N ILE A 102 -16.21 -3.67 -14.28
CA ILE A 102 -16.04 -4.83 -13.41
C ILE A 102 -14.55 -5.18 -13.32
N ALA A 103 -14.09 -5.50 -12.11
CA ALA A 103 -12.69 -5.78 -11.84
C ALA A 103 -12.54 -6.68 -10.61
N GLN A 104 -11.41 -7.36 -10.46
CA GLN A 104 -11.18 -8.23 -9.31
C GLN A 104 -10.25 -7.58 -8.28
N ALA A 105 -10.66 -7.56 -7.01
CA ALA A 105 -9.98 -6.84 -5.95
C ALA A 105 -8.63 -7.49 -5.54
N LEU A 106 -7.61 -6.65 -5.35
CA LEU A 106 -6.31 -7.04 -4.80
C LEU A 106 -6.09 -6.47 -3.39
N THR A 107 -6.34 -5.16 -3.22
CA THR A 107 -6.00 -4.42 -1.99
C THR A 107 -7.12 -3.42 -1.64
N PRO A 108 -8.27 -3.87 -1.09
CA PRO A 108 -9.38 -3.00 -0.71
C PRO A 108 -9.06 -2.09 0.48
N VAL A 109 -9.35 -0.80 0.34
CA VAL A 109 -9.26 0.20 1.43
C VAL A 109 -10.43 1.18 1.34
N ALA A 110 -10.63 2.06 2.33
CA ALA A 110 -11.78 2.97 2.36
C ALA A 110 -11.92 3.98 1.19
N ALA A 111 -10.89 4.16 0.34
CA ALA A 111 -10.95 5.04 -0.83
C ALA A 111 -11.26 4.31 -2.15
N GLY A 112 -10.94 3.01 -2.23
CA GLY A 112 -10.93 2.26 -3.46
C GLY A 112 -10.20 0.94 -3.29
N SER A 113 -9.78 0.34 -4.39
CA SER A 113 -8.98 -0.89 -4.38
C SER A 113 -7.93 -0.85 -5.48
N GLN A 114 -6.77 -1.44 -5.23
CA GLN A 114 -6.00 -2.01 -6.34
C GLN A 114 -6.78 -3.19 -6.91
N VAL A 115 -6.85 -3.29 -8.23
CA VAL A 115 -7.64 -4.31 -8.93
C VAL A 115 -6.86 -4.91 -10.09
N ILE A 116 -7.21 -6.14 -10.47
CA ILE A 116 -6.96 -6.66 -11.81
C ILE A 116 -8.15 -6.28 -12.68
N GLN A 117 -7.87 -5.57 -13.77
CA GLN A 117 -8.88 -5.12 -14.73
C GLN A 117 -8.34 -5.21 -16.15
N GLN A 118 -9.23 -5.19 -17.13
CA GLN A 118 -8.92 -5.10 -18.55
C GLN A 118 -9.72 -3.95 -19.15
N ASP A 119 -9.10 -3.18 -20.05
CA ASP A 119 -9.76 -2.08 -20.75
C ASP A 119 -10.14 -2.52 -22.16
N GLY A 120 -11.44 -2.75 -22.37
CA GLY A 120 -11.99 -3.05 -23.68
C GLY A 120 -12.44 -1.83 -24.49
N GLY A 121 -12.35 -0.61 -23.94
CA GLY A 121 -12.63 0.63 -24.67
C GLY A 121 -11.46 1.07 -25.55
N THR A 122 -10.23 0.71 -25.17
CA THR A 122 -9.01 0.99 -25.94
C THR A 122 -8.69 -0.13 -26.93
N VAL A 123 -8.40 0.23 -28.18
CA VAL A 123 -7.76 -0.62 -29.18
C VAL A 123 -6.37 -0.05 -29.45
N LEU A 124 -5.34 -0.89 -29.32
CA LEU A 124 -3.95 -0.53 -29.56
C LEU A 124 -3.65 -0.41 -31.08
N PRO A 125 -2.54 0.24 -31.49
CA PRO A 125 -2.19 0.38 -32.91
C PRO A 125 -1.95 -0.94 -33.67
N ASP A 126 -1.76 -2.05 -32.96
CA ASP A 126 -1.67 -3.41 -33.52
C ASP A 126 -3.04 -4.10 -33.70
N GLY A 127 -4.13 -3.37 -33.44
CA GLY A 127 -5.51 -3.85 -33.54
C GLY A 127 -6.00 -4.66 -32.33
N GLN A 128 -5.19 -4.80 -31.28
CA GLN A 128 -5.55 -5.60 -30.10
C GLN A 128 -5.97 -4.75 -28.90
N HIS A 129 -6.81 -5.29 -28.02
CA HIS A 129 -7.14 -4.65 -26.74
C HIS A 129 -6.03 -4.83 -25.70
N PRO A 130 -5.73 -3.83 -24.85
CA PRO A 130 -4.72 -3.94 -23.78
C PRO A 130 -4.82 -5.23 -22.94
N PRO A 131 -3.68 -5.76 -22.46
CA PRO A 131 -3.71 -6.85 -21.50
C PRO A 131 -4.34 -6.40 -20.19
N THR A 132 -4.73 -7.38 -19.37
CA THR A 132 -5.03 -7.15 -17.96
C THR A 132 -3.90 -6.40 -17.27
N ALA A 133 -4.26 -5.43 -16.44
CA ALA A 133 -3.32 -4.62 -15.69
C ALA A 133 -3.76 -4.52 -14.23
N VAL A 134 -2.78 -4.31 -13.35
CA VAL A 134 -3.05 -3.81 -12.01
C VAL A 134 -3.34 -2.31 -12.13
N GLY A 135 -4.48 -1.87 -11.62
CA GLY A 135 -4.87 -0.46 -11.59
C GLY A 135 -5.59 -0.10 -10.30
N TRP A 136 -5.87 1.18 -10.11
CA TRP A 136 -6.65 1.68 -8.98
C TRP A 136 -8.06 2.05 -9.42
N LEU A 137 -9.08 1.64 -8.65
CA LEU A 137 -10.47 2.07 -8.84
C LEU A 137 -11.05 2.65 -7.55
N ASN A 138 -11.79 3.75 -7.68
CA ASN A 138 -12.42 4.46 -6.56
C ASN A 138 -13.86 3.98 -6.34
N TRP A 139 -14.30 3.86 -5.08
CA TRP A 139 -15.68 3.42 -4.78
C TRP A 139 -16.77 4.34 -5.32
N ALA A 140 -16.48 5.63 -5.43
CA ALA A 140 -17.41 6.66 -5.93
C ALA A 140 -17.53 6.70 -7.48
N GLY A 141 -16.77 5.87 -8.20
CA GLY A 141 -16.63 5.97 -9.65
C GLY A 141 -15.61 7.01 -10.09
N ASP A 142 -15.52 7.20 -11.40
CA ASP A 142 -14.66 8.16 -12.10
C ASP A 142 -15.29 8.51 -13.47
N LEU A 143 -14.58 9.20 -14.37
CA LEU A 143 -15.05 9.54 -15.72
C LEU A 143 -15.52 8.30 -16.50
N GLY A 144 -14.81 7.18 -16.37
CA GLY A 144 -15.06 5.95 -17.14
C GLY A 144 -16.08 4.96 -16.53
N TYR A 145 -16.51 5.14 -15.28
CA TYR A 145 -17.35 4.17 -14.57
C TYR A 145 -18.06 4.79 -13.36
N GLY A 146 -19.24 4.28 -13.00
CA GLY A 146 -20.03 4.79 -11.87
C GLY A 146 -19.58 4.27 -10.51
N PRO A 147 -20.30 4.63 -9.44
CA PRO A 147 -20.08 4.08 -8.10
C PRO A 147 -20.15 2.55 -8.06
N VAL A 148 -19.46 1.94 -7.10
CA VAL A 148 -19.54 0.49 -6.85
C VAL A 148 -20.95 0.12 -6.38
N LEU A 149 -21.59 -0.82 -7.09
CA LEU A 149 -22.93 -1.34 -6.78
C LEU A 149 -22.88 -2.45 -5.72
N GLY A 150 -21.74 -3.12 -5.63
CA GLY A 150 -21.50 -4.27 -4.78
C GLY A 150 -20.39 -5.15 -5.34
N TRP A 151 -20.26 -6.34 -4.79
CA TRP A 151 -19.29 -7.33 -5.22
C TRP A 151 -19.81 -8.76 -5.09
N LEU A 152 -19.21 -9.64 -5.88
CA LEU A 152 -19.46 -11.07 -5.89
C LEU A 152 -18.30 -11.78 -5.19
N ARG A 153 -18.62 -12.57 -4.17
CA ARG A 153 -17.68 -13.45 -3.49
C ARG A 153 -17.90 -14.88 -3.94
N PHE A 154 -16.86 -15.55 -4.42
CA PHE A 154 -16.95 -16.99 -4.70
C PHE A 154 -17.31 -17.77 -3.44
N ARG A 155 -18.25 -18.70 -3.56
CA ARG A 155 -18.60 -19.67 -2.51
C ARG A 155 -17.43 -20.63 -2.29
N PRO A 156 -16.80 -20.67 -1.09
CA PRO A 156 -15.64 -21.53 -0.84
C PRO A 156 -15.90 -23.01 -1.13
N GLU A 157 -17.11 -23.49 -0.85
CA GLU A 157 -17.57 -24.86 -1.10
C GLU A 157 -17.64 -25.24 -2.59
N LYS A 158 -17.66 -24.25 -3.49
CA LYS A 158 -17.69 -24.46 -4.96
C LYS A 158 -16.33 -24.38 -5.63
N LEU A 159 -15.31 -23.91 -4.92
CA LEU A 159 -13.92 -23.94 -5.38
C LEU A 159 -13.23 -25.29 -5.08
N ALA A 160 -13.96 -26.23 -4.47
CA ALA A 160 -13.47 -27.55 -4.06
C ALA A 160 -13.08 -28.42 -5.27
N GLY A 161 -11.76 -28.55 -5.46
CA GLY A 161 -11.13 -29.16 -6.63
C GLY A 161 -9.75 -28.53 -6.83
N ALA A 162 -9.67 -27.21 -6.67
CA ALA A 162 -8.52 -26.62 -6.01
C ALA A 162 -8.55 -27.05 -4.53
N THR A 163 -7.37 -27.17 -3.90
CA THR A 163 -7.32 -27.15 -2.45
C THR A 163 -8.00 -25.87 -1.97
N VAL A 164 -9.06 -26.00 -1.16
CA VAL A 164 -9.45 -24.93 -0.26
C VAL A 164 -8.20 -24.62 0.54
N PRO A 165 -7.59 -23.42 0.44
CA PRO A 165 -6.61 -23.02 1.42
C PRO A 165 -7.31 -23.17 2.77
N ALA A 166 -6.67 -23.84 3.74
CA ALA A 166 -7.22 -23.90 5.08
C ALA A 166 -7.71 -22.50 5.50
N PRO A 167 -8.84 -22.37 6.21
CA PRO A 167 -9.39 -21.06 6.59
C PRO A 167 -8.24 -20.17 7.06
N PRO A 168 -8.09 -18.95 6.48
CA PRO A 168 -6.82 -18.22 6.40
C PRO A 168 -6.16 -18.28 7.77
N PRO A 169 -4.99 -18.93 7.86
CA PRO A 169 -4.62 -19.63 9.07
C PRO A 169 -4.64 -18.62 10.21
N THR A 170 -5.31 -18.99 11.31
CA THR A 170 -5.44 -18.13 12.51
C THR A 170 -4.09 -17.81 13.16
N MET A 171 -3.03 -18.38 12.59
CA MET A 171 -1.62 -18.19 12.84
C MET A 171 -0.90 -18.09 11.50
N LEU A 172 -0.31 -16.93 11.16
CA LEU A 172 0.65 -16.84 10.06
C LEU A 172 2.03 -17.30 10.52
N HIS A 173 2.80 -17.94 9.65
CA HIS A 173 4.20 -18.27 9.92
C HIS A 173 5.12 -17.20 9.32
N GLY A 174 6.17 -16.84 10.04
CA GLY A 174 7.13 -15.84 9.56
C GLY A 174 8.56 -16.20 9.91
N ILE A 175 9.48 -15.55 9.22
CA ILE A 175 10.88 -15.45 9.65
C ILE A 175 11.18 -14.00 9.96
N ASP A 176 12.18 -13.74 10.79
CA ASP A 176 12.86 -12.46 10.78
C ASP A 176 14.35 -12.62 10.44
N ILE A 177 14.91 -11.59 9.81
CA ILE A 177 16.23 -11.61 9.20
C ILE A 177 16.92 -10.25 9.32
N SER A 178 18.23 -10.30 9.29
CA SER A 178 19.12 -9.14 9.34
C SER A 178 20.27 -9.31 8.34
N GLY A 179 21.33 -8.51 8.50
CA GLY A 179 22.57 -8.67 7.74
C GLY A 179 23.31 -9.99 8.00
N TYR A 180 23.02 -10.71 9.08
CA TYR A 180 23.50 -12.09 9.26
C TYR A 180 22.94 -13.06 8.21
N GLN A 181 21.81 -12.72 7.60
CA GLN A 181 21.16 -13.46 6.50
C GLN A 181 21.26 -12.70 5.16
N ALA A 182 22.28 -11.85 4.98
CA ALA A 182 22.53 -11.16 3.71
C ALA A 182 22.73 -12.17 2.56
N GLY A 183 22.11 -11.90 1.41
CA GLY A 183 22.13 -12.81 0.25
C GLY A 183 21.07 -13.93 0.28
N ILE A 184 20.23 -14.02 1.32
CA ILE A 184 19.07 -14.91 1.35
C ILE A 184 18.14 -14.67 0.15
N ARG A 185 17.61 -15.77 -0.40
CA ARG A 185 16.64 -15.76 -1.51
C ARG A 185 15.24 -16.03 -0.96
N LEU A 186 14.49 -14.98 -0.64
CA LEU A 186 13.18 -15.10 0.04
C LEU A 186 12.17 -15.94 -0.74
N ALA A 187 12.23 -15.92 -2.08
CA ALA A 187 11.37 -16.76 -2.93
C ALA A 187 11.60 -18.28 -2.75
N GLY A 188 12.75 -18.70 -2.20
CA GLY A 188 13.06 -20.10 -1.92
C GLY A 188 12.72 -20.56 -0.50
N VAL A 189 12.37 -19.63 0.41
CA VAL A 189 12.11 -19.91 1.83
C VAL A 189 10.61 -19.72 2.11
N ALA A 190 9.95 -20.75 2.63
CA ALA A 190 8.53 -20.65 2.97
C ALA A 190 8.32 -19.66 4.13
N HIS A 191 7.40 -18.71 3.97
CA HIS A 191 6.97 -17.73 4.98
C HIS A 191 5.66 -17.06 4.53
N ASP A 192 4.83 -16.61 5.45
CA ASP A 192 3.62 -15.80 5.19
C ASP A 192 3.86 -14.31 5.43
N PHE A 193 4.78 -13.95 6.34
CA PHE A 193 5.30 -12.60 6.56
C PHE A 193 6.81 -12.64 6.82
N VAL A 194 7.48 -11.49 6.74
CA VAL A 194 8.93 -11.40 7.02
C VAL A 194 9.28 -10.15 7.85
N GLY A 195 10.03 -10.34 8.92
CA GLY A 195 10.73 -9.29 9.65
C GLY A 195 12.09 -9.00 9.02
N ILE A 196 12.44 -7.74 8.81
CA ILE A 196 13.71 -7.33 8.19
C ILE A 196 14.30 -6.20 9.01
N LYS A 197 15.54 -6.39 9.48
CA LYS A 197 16.30 -5.34 10.15
C LYS A 197 16.55 -4.20 9.16
N ALA A 198 16.01 -3.02 9.45
CA ALA A 198 16.28 -1.83 8.65
C ALA A 198 17.52 -1.11 9.18
N THR A 199 17.51 -0.80 10.47
CA THR A 199 18.48 0.08 11.12
C THR A 199 18.74 -0.32 12.56
N GLY A 200 19.73 0.33 13.16
CA GLY A 200 19.89 0.40 14.60
C GLY A 200 20.69 1.63 14.99
N GLY A 201 20.45 2.15 16.18
CA GLY A 201 21.13 3.37 16.63
C GLY A 201 20.85 4.59 15.75
N GLY A 202 21.57 5.68 15.99
CA GLY A 202 21.41 6.92 15.20
C GLY A 202 22.02 6.92 13.78
N SER A 203 22.49 5.78 13.26
CA SER A 203 23.19 5.76 11.95
C SER A 203 23.41 4.41 11.28
N PHE A 204 23.26 3.26 11.97
CA PHE A 204 23.55 1.96 11.35
C PHE A 204 22.37 1.51 10.46
N VAL A 205 22.68 1.02 9.26
CA VAL A 205 21.74 0.39 8.33
C VAL A 205 22.16 -1.06 8.15
N SER A 206 21.22 -1.99 8.28
CA SER A 206 21.54 -3.41 8.15
C SER A 206 22.03 -3.74 6.74
N ILE A 207 23.20 -4.38 6.65
CA ILE A 207 23.72 -4.86 5.36
C ILE A 207 22.71 -5.82 4.73
N GLY A 208 22.38 -5.63 3.46
CA GLY A 208 21.35 -6.42 2.77
C GLY A 208 19.89 -5.98 2.98
N PHE A 209 19.59 -4.97 3.81
CA PHE A 209 18.23 -4.47 4.01
C PHE A 209 17.49 -4.17 2.69
N HIS A 210 18.14 -3.45 1.77
CA HIS A 210 17.55 -3.06 0.49
C HIS A 210 17.19 -4.28 -0.37
N ASP A 211 18.13 -5.21 -0.60
CA ASP A 211 17.90 -6.47 -1.32
C ASP A 211 16.82 -7.34 -0.67
N GLN A 212 16.73 -7.35 0.66
CA GLN A 212 15.75 -8.12 1.42
C GLN A 212 14.35 -7.50 1.31
N ILE A 213 14.21 -6.17 1.47
CA ILE A 213 12.92 -5.50 1.41
C ILE A 213 12.36 -5.44 -0.02
N GLU A 214 13.19 -5.29 -1.05
CA GLU A 214 12.75 -5.37 -2.44
C GLU A 214 12.23 -6.77 -2.79
N GLN A 215 12.90 -7.84 -2.33
CA GLN A 215 12.39 -9.21 -2.46
C GLN A 215 11.07 -9.42 -1.72
N ALA A 216 10.92 -8.85 -0.52
CA ALA A 216 9.70 -8.96 0.28
C ALA A 216 8.51 -8.20 -0.36
N ILE A 217 8.77 -7.01 -0.92
CA ILE A 217 7.77 -6.24 -1.69
C ILE A 217 7.35 -7.03 -2.93
N ALA A 218 8.29 -7.62 -3.67
CA ALA A 218 8.00 -8.46 -4.83
C ALA A 218 7.19 -9.73 -4.48
N ALA A 219 7.31 -10.22 -3.24
CA ALA A 219 6.50 -11.34 -2.74
C ALA A 219 5.06 -10.94 -2.37
N GLY A 220 4.75 -9.65 -2.22
CA GLY A 220 3.40 -9.14 -1.95
C GLY A 220 2.80 -9.56 -0.60
N LYS A 221 3.67 -9.80 0.40
CA LYS A 221 3.32 -10.26 1.76
C LYS A 221 3.49 -9.15 2.80
N PRO A 222 2.95 -9.27 4.02
CA PRO A 222 3.23 -8.32 5.10
C PRO A 222 4.73 -8.29 5.44
N ILE A 223 5.27 -7.09 5.61
CA ILE A 223 6.68 -6.83 5.91
C ILE A 223 6.75 -6.12 7.26
N ILE A 224 7.59 -6.60 8.18
CA ILE A 224 7.90 -5.88 9.41
C ILE A 224 9.30 -5.28 9.23
N ALA A 225 9.41 -3.96 9.11
CA ALA A 225 10.70 -3.30 9.13
C ALA A 225 11.03 -2.92 10.57
N TYR A 226 12.13 -3.44 11.12
CA TYR A 226 12.48 -3.21 12.53
C TYR A 226 13.76 -2.41 12.73
N HIS A 227 13.82 -1.76 13.90
CA HIS A 227 14.93 -0.94 14.35
C HIS A 227 15.45 -1.46 15.70
N PHE A 228 16.75 -1.78 15.79
CA PHE A 228 17.39 -2.18 17.04
C PHE A 228 17.81 -0.94 17.85
N ALA A 229 17.19 -0.73 19.00
CA ALA A 229 17.44 0.43 19.85
C ALA A 229 18.92 0.50 20.30
N GLY A 230 19.58 1.63 20.07
CA GLY A 230 20.92 1.92 20.60
C GLY A 230 22.10 1.22 19.90
N GLU A 231 21.92 0.59 18.74
CA GLU A 231 22.98 -0.17 18.06
C GLU A 231 24.20 0.68 17.63
N GLY A 232 25.40 0.14 17.84
CA GLY A 232 26.64 0.61 17.21
C GLY A 232 27.36 1.73 17.97
N ALA A 233 28.18 2.51 17.26
CA ALA A 233 29.08 3.49 17.88
C ALA A 233 28.37 4.72 18.50
N ASN A 234 27.05 4.85 18.32
CA ASN A 234 26.24 5.99 18.73
C ASN A 234 25.21 5.62 19.82
N ILE A 235 25.61 4.78 20.79
CA ILE A 235 24.86 4.37 22.00
C ILE A 235 24.24 5.53 22.82
N GLY A 236 24.58 6.79 22.52
CA GLY A 236 24.02 8.00 23.14
C GLY A 236 23.06 8.81 22.26
N ALA A 237 22.58 8.29 21.12
CA ALA A 237 21.59 8.99 20.31
C ALA A 237 20.24 9.12 21.04
N THR A 238 19.52 10.20 20.76
CA THR A 238 18.16 10.37 21.29
C THR A 238 17.19 9.46 20.54
N SER A 239 16.11 9.08 21.21
CA SER A 239 14.98 8.35 20.63
C SER A 239 14.47 8.99 19.33
N ASP A 240 14.42 10.32 19.26
CA ASP A 240 14.06 11.07 18.06
C ASP A 240 15.03 10.84 16.89
N VAL A 241 16.34 10.87 17.14
CA VAL A 241 17.38 10.67 16.09
C VAL A 241 17.30 9.24 15.55
N GLU A 242 17.12 8.25 16.42
CA GLU A 242 16.98 6.85 16.01
C GLU A 242 15.67 6.59 15.24
N ALA A 243 14.57 7.25 15.63
CA ALA A 243 13.29 7.19 14.93
C ALA A 243 13.33 7.88 13.56
N GLU A 244 14.03 9.01 13.43
CA GLU A 244 14.23 9.71 12.16
C GLU A 244 15.12 8.92 11.21
N HIS A 245 16.23 8.36 11.69
CA HIS A 245 17.12 7.49 10.91
C HIS A 245 16.39 6.23 10.40
N PHE A 246 15.60 5.58 11.25
CA PHE A 246 14.72 4.48 10.85
C PHE A 246 13.72 4.92 9.77
N PHE A 247 13.00 6.02 9.99
CA PHE A 247 12.01 6.54 9.05
C PHE A 247 12.63 6.85 7.69
N ASP A 248 13.71 7.62 7.62
CA ASP A 248 14.33 8.02 6.36
C ASP A 248 14.89 6.81 5.58
N THR A 249 15.33 5.77 6.28
CA THR A 249 15.77 4.51 5.68
C THR A 249 14.61 3.72 5.06
N ILE A 250 13.44 3.64 5.72
CA ILE A 250 12.28 2.90 5.18
C ILE A 250 11.42 3.74 4.21
N ARG A 251 11.49 5.07 4.27
CA ARG A 251 10.65 6.03 3.52
C ARG A 251 10.52 5.73 2.01
N PRO A 252 11.58 5.37 1.26
CA PRO A 252 11.47 5.07 -0.17
C PRO A 252 10.53 3.90 -0.48
N TYR A 253 10.34 2.97 0.46
CA TYR A 253 9.62 1.72 0.27
C TYR A 253 8.14 1.79 0.71
N LEU A 254 7.75 2.82 1.47
CA LEU A 254 6.41 2.94 2.07
C LEU A 254 5.26 2.95 1.04
N GLY A 255 5.54 3.33 -0.21
CA GLY A 255 4.56 3.34 -1.31
C GLY A 255 3.97 1.96 -1.66
N CYS A 256 4.53 0.86 -1.16
CA CYS A 256 3.94 -0.48 -1.33
C CYS A 256 2.71 -0.74 -0.42
N GLY A 257 2.57 -0.03 0.70
CA GLY A 257 1.50 -0.24 1.68
C GLY A 257 1.61 -1.55 2.51
N LEU A 258 2.77 -2.22 2.50
CA LEU A 258 2.99 -3.52 3.16
C LEU A 258 3.80 -3.45 4.47
N ILE A 259 4.43 -2.31 4.76
CA ILE A 259 5.45 -2.17 5.80
C ILE A 259 4.83 -1.78 7.15
N VAL A 260 4.93 -2.68 8.13
CA VAL A 260 4.66 -2.45 9.55
C VAL A 260 5.96 -2.04 10.25
N PRO A 261 6.02 -0.90 10.95
CA PRO A 261 7.22 -0.54 11.71
C PRO A 261 7.31 -1.35 13.02
N ALA A 262 8.52 -1.63 13.49
CA ALA A 262 8.76 -2.29 14.78
C ALA A 262 9.99 -1.70 15.51
N LEU A 263 9.91 -1.67 16.84
CA LEU A 263 11.01 -1.32 17.73
C LEU A 263 11.50 -2.57 18.47
N ASP A 264 12.78 -2.86 18.32
CA ASP A 264 13.48 -3.99 18.95
C ASP A 264 14.26 -3.48 20.17
N ASN A 265 13.85 -3.96 21.36
CA ASN A 265 14.35 -3.55 22.66
C ASN A 265 15.10 -4.71 23.36
N GLU A 266 16.38 -4.85 23.04
CA GLU A 266 17.28 -5.81 23.69
C GLU A 266 18.61 -5.22 24.19
N ASP A 267 19.02 -4.02 23.76
CA ASP A 267 20.30 -3.45 24.21
C ASP A 267 20.33 -3.25 25.73
N PRO A 268 21.31 -3.83 26.48
CA PRO A 268 21.35 -3.75 27.93
C PRO A 268 21.37 -2.31 28.51
N GLN A 269 21.78 -1.31 27.73
CA GLN A 269 21.85 0.09 28.14
C GLN A 269 20.51 0.82 27.94
N LEU A 270 19.66 0.35 27.02
CA LEU A 270 18.32 0.91 26.78
C LEU A 270 17.18 0.05 27.34
N VAL A 271 17.40 -1.25 27.62
CA VAL A 271 16.35 -2.22 27.99
C VAL A 271 15.43 -1.82 29.15
N HIS A 272 15.89 -0.92 30.01
CA HIS A 272 15.18 -0.37 31.17
C HIS A 272 14.51 0.99 30.93
N ARG A 273 14.78 1.65 29.80
CA ARG A 273 14.39 3.03 29.46
C ARG A 273 13.01 3.09 28.81
N VAL A 274 11.97 2.84 29.61
CA VAL A 274 10.56 2.91 29.18
C VAL A 274 10.20 4.28 28.59
N ASP A 275 10.84 5.35 29.08
CA ASP A 275 10.73 6.72 28.57
C ASP A 275 11.25 6.83 27.13
N TRP A 276 12.51 6.45 26.90
CA TRP A 276 13.15 6.50 25.58
C TRP A 276 12.35 5.71 24.53
N HIS A 277 11.86 4.51 24.89
CA HIS A 277 11.02 3.69 24.03
C HIS A 277 9.65 4.31 23.74
N SER A 278 9.07 5.01 24.72
CA SER A 278 7.80 5.73 24.53
C SER A 278 7.97 6.88 23.54
N ASP A 279 9.06 7.63 23.65
CA ASP A 279 9.36 8.76 22.77
C ASP A 279 9.63 8.30 21.33
N TRP A 280 10.41 7.22 21.15
CA TRP A 280 10.66 6.63 19.81
C TRP A 280 9.35 6.19 19.13
N LEU A 281 8.47 5.51 19.88
CA LEU A 281 7.17 5.06 19.36
C LEU A 281 6.25 6.22 18.99
N ASP A 282 6.22 7.29 19.79
CA ASP A 282 5.48 8.50 19.45
C ASP A 282 6.10 9.22 18.24
N ARG A 283 7.44 9.27 18.11
CA ARG A 283 8.12 9.92 16.97
C ARG A 283 7.91 9.18 15.66
N VAL A 284 8.07 7.85 15.62
CA VAL A 284 7.77 7.06 14.42
C VAL A 284 6.29 7.18 14.03
N ARG A 285 5.39 7.27 15.01
CA ARG A 285 3.96 7.53 14.75
C ARG A 285 3.70 8.92 14.18
N GLN A 286 4.43 9.96 14.60
CA GLN A 286 4.34 11.29 13.99
C GLN A 286 4.83 11.29 12.54
N LEU A 287 5.92 10.58 12.25
CA LEU A 287 6.56 10.53 10.93
C LEU A 287 5.76 9.67 9.92
N THR A 288 5.14 8.58 10.37
CA THR A 288 4.48 7.59 9.50
C THR A 288 2.95 7.59 9.58
N GLY A 289 2.36 8.13 10.65
CA GLY A 289 0.96 7.94 11.01
C GLY A 289 0.61 6.56 11.60
N ALA A 290 1.52 5.59 11.57
CA ALA A 290 1.31 4.22 12.04
C ALA A 290 1.93 3.99 13.43
N LYS A 291 1.38 3.03 14.18
CA LYS A 291 1.95 2.59 15.46
C LYS A 291 2.88 1.40 15.23
N SER A 292 4.06 1.44 15.83
CA SER A 292 5.03 0.34 15.70
C SER A 292 4.72 -0.83 16.63
N LEU A 293 5.06 -2.04 16.20
CA LEU A 293 5.15 -3.21 17.08
C LEU A 293 6.28 -2.98 18.10
N PHE A 294 6.15 -3.56 19.28
CA PHE A 294 7.21 -3.54 20.30
C PHE A 294 7.73 -4.96 20.50
N TYR A 295 9.04 -5.16 20.35
CA TYR A 295 9.71 -6.44 20.59
C TYR A 295 10.47 -6.39 21.91
N ALA A 296 10.16 -7.29 22.84
CA ALA A 296 10.82 -7.37 24.16
C ALA A 296 10.57 -8.72 24.85
N ASN A 297 11.63 -9.29 25.44
CA ASN A 297 11.57 -10.60 26.11
C ASN A 297 10.78 -10.61 27.45
N PRO A 298 10.29 -11.77 27.92
CA PRO A 298 9.51 -11.90 29.15
C PRO A 298 10.19 -11.33 30.42
N ALA A 299 11.52 -11.44 30.53
CA ALA A 299 12.26 -10.93 31.68
C ALA A 299 12.18 -9.40 31.76
N THR A 300 12.36 -8.73 30.62
CA THR A 300 12.22 -7.28 30.46
C THR A 300 10.79 -6.82 30.78
N LEU A 301 9.77 -7.55 30.31
CA LEU A 301 8.36 -7.26 30.60
C LEU A 301 8.00 -7.43 32.09
N GLN A 302 8.69 -8.31 32.82
CA GLN A 302 8.53 -8.47 34.26
C GLN A 302 9.25 -7.37 35.06
N ALA A 303 10.46 -6.97 34.64
CA ALA A 303 11.31 -6.05 35.37
C ALA A 303 10.77 -4.60 35.46
N TYR A 304 10.09 -4.10 34.42
CA TYR A 304 9.70 -2.68 34.33
C TYR A 304 8.19 -2.45 34.12
N ASN A 305 7.76 -1.20 34.30
CA ASN A 305 6.37 -0.77 34.07
C ASN A 305 6.18 -0.32 32.61
N TRP A 306 5.73 -1.23 31.75
CA TRP A 306 5.58 -0.98 30.31
C TRP A 306 4.23 -0.36 29.91
N ALA A 307 3.35 0.00 30.84
CA ALA A 307 2.06 0.63 30.53
C ALA A 307 2.14 1.86 29.58
N PRO A 308 3.17 2.73 29.65
CA PRO A 308 3.36 3.82 28.67
C PRO A 308 3.65 3.34 27.25
N VAL A 309 4.31 2.21 27.08
CA VAL A 309 4.66 1.61 25.78
C VAL A 309 3.48 0.82 25.21
N VAL A 310 2.72 0.10 26.04
CA VAL A 310 1.48 -0.59 25.62
C VAL A 310 0.54 0.35 24.89
N SER A 311 0.28 1.54 25.45
CA SER A 311 -0.67 2.51 24.87
C SER A 311 -0.18 3.13 23.56
N ARG A 312 1.13 3.08 23.28
CA ARG A 312 1.78 3.63 22.07
C ARG A 312 1.98 2.60 20.97
N SER A 313 2.35 1.37 21.33
CA SER A 313 2.53 0.25 20.41
C SER A 313 1.26 -0.12 19.65
N SER A 314 1.42 -0.84 18.53
CA SER A 314 0.34 -1.49 17.78
C SER A 314 0.07 -2.94 18.22
N GLY A 315 1.02 -3.56 18.90
CA GLY A 315 1.02 -4.96 19.33
C GLY A 315 2.36 -5.37 19.94
N LEU A 316 2.40 -6.56 20.53
CA LEU A 316 3.62 -7.15 21.12
C LEU A 316 4.18 -8.25 20.24
N TRP A 317 5.49 -8.17 19.96
CA TRP A 317 6.30 -9.23 19.40
C TRP A 317 7.17 -9.82 20.52
N LEU A 318 6.93 -11.07 20.90
CA LEU A 318 7.58 -11.68 22.06
C LEU A 318 8.61 -12.72 21.61
N PRO A 319 9.91 -12.56 21.92
CA PRO A 319 10.87 -13.66 21.87
C PRO A 319 10.74 -14.55 23.12
N SER A 320 10.61 -15.86 22.93
CA SER A 320 10.63 -16.85 24.03
C SER A 320 10.82 -18.26 23.48
N TYR A 321 12.00 -18.84 23.67
CA TYR A 321 12.42 -20.07 22.97
C TYR A 321 12.19 -21.37 23.77
N GLY A 322 11.65 -21.27 24.98
CA GLY A 322 11.38 -22.43 25.85
C GLY A 322 12.67 -23.18 26.24
N ALA A 323 12.88 -24.36 25.66
CA ALA A 323 14.10 -25.16 25.84
C ALA A 323 15.22 -24.84 24.83
N ASP A 324 14.97 -23.88 23.92
CA ASP A 324 15.92 -23.35 22.94
C ASP A 324 16.62 -24.43 22.09
N GLN A 325 15.80 -25.31 21.51
CA GLN A 325 16.26 -26.42 20.67
C GLN A 325 16.02 -26.11 19.18
N GLN A 326 16.77 -26.78 18.29
CA GLN A 326 16.58 -26.68 16.85
C GLN A 326 15.16 -27.10 16.45
N VAL A 327 14.50 -26.30 15.60
CA VAL A 327 13.19 -26.62 15.04
C VAL A 327 13.31 -26.80 13.52
N ASN A 328 12.80 -27.92 13.01
CA ASN A 328 12.78 -28.20 11.57
C ASN A 328 11.39 -27.92 11.01
N GLY A 329 11.27 -26.98 10.07
CA GLY A 329 9.97 -26.48 9.60
C GLY A 329 9.31 -25.53 10.61
N TYR A 330 8.09 -25.10 10.30
CA TYR A 330 7.28 -24.32 11.23
C TYR A 330 6.55 -25.25 12.22
N ALA A 331 6.83 -25.08 13.51
CA ALA A 331 6.19 -25.84 14.59
C ALA A 331 5.99 -24.94 15.83
N PRO A 332 5.14 -23.90 15.75
CA PRO A 332 4.96 -22.97 16.86
C PRO A 332 4.33 -23.65 18.08
N PRO A 333 4.76 -23.32 19.30
CA PRO A 333 4.10 -23.74 20.53
C PRO A 333 2.76 -22.99 20.73
N GLY A 334 2.04 -23.38 21.78
CA GLY A 334 0.86 -22.64 22.25
C GLY A 334 1.22 -21.19 22.63
N ARG A 335 0.28 -20.27 22.39
CA ARG A 335 0.48 -18.82 22.59
C ARG A 335 0.95 -18.51 24.02
N PRO A 336 2.11 -17.85 24.19
CA PRO A 336 2.65 -17.58 25.51
C PRO A 336 1.78 -16.55 26.25
N ALA A 337 1.62 -16.76 27.56
CA ALA A 337 1.08 -15.74 28.44
C ALA A 337 2.09 -14.60 28.60
N VAL A 338 1.62 -13.37 28.55
CA VAL A 338 2.45 -12.16 28.63
C VAL A 338 1.92 -11.21 29.69
N ARG A 339 2.80 -10.33 30.18
CA ARG A 339 2.42 -9.22 31.05
C ARG A 339 2.12 -7.99 30.20
N TRP A 340 1.31 -7.07 30.73
CA TRP A 340 0.95 -5.77 30.14
C TRP A 340 0.07 -5.78 28.89
N TRP A 341 0.29 -6.70 27.94
CA TRP A 341 -0.62 -6.94 26.80
C TRP A 341 -1.64 -8.05 27.12
N PRO A 342 -2.82 -8.07 26.48
CA PRO A 342 -3.77 -9.19 26.60
C PRO A 342 -3.20 -10.51 26.05
N SER A 343 -2.33 -10.43 25.04
CA SER A 343 -1.63 -11.54 24.40
C SER A 343 -0.53 -11.01 23.49
N ALA A 344 0.49 -11.80 23.16
CA ALA A 344 1.45 -11.47 22.10
C ALA A 344 0.77 -11.53 20.72
N ASP A 345 0.91 -10.49 19.89
CA ASP A 345 0.49 -10.51 18.47
C ASP A 345 1.39 -11.47 17.68
N ILE A 346 2.71 -11.39 17.91
CA ILE A 346 3.74 -12.24 17.30
C ILE A 346 4.56 -12.94 18.39
N HIS A 347 4.92 -14.20 18.20
CA HIS A 347 5.87 -14.94 19.04
C HIS A 347 7.02 -15.46 18.18
N GLN A 348 8.23 -14.99 18.44
CA GLN A 348 9.47 -15.58 17.95
C GLN A 348 9.83 -16.74 18.89
N TYR A 349 9.65 -17.97 18.42
CA TYR A 349 9.62 -19.16 19.28
C TYR A 349 10.87 -20.05 19.18
N THR A 350 11.80 -19.71 18.29
CA THR A 350 13.14 -20.30 18.21
C THR A 350 14.04 -19.37 17.39
N GLN A 351 15.32 -19.31 17.79
CA GLN A 351 16.43 -18.73 17.02
C GLN A 351 17.21 -19.80 16.22
N HIS A 352 16.81 -21.07 16.33
CA HIS A 352 17.46 -22.24 15.74
C HIS A 352 16.58 -22.94 14.70
N GLY A 353 15.87 -22.16 13.89
CA GLY A 353 15.01 -22.66 12.82
C GLY A 353 15.77 -23.21 11.62
N ARG A 354 15.24 -24.29 11.02
CA ARG A 354 15.66 -24.84 9.72
C ARG A 354 14.49 -24.83 8.75
N LEU A 355 14.63 -24.11 7.64
CA LEU A 355 13.66 -24.10 6.53
C LEU A 355 14.34 -24.48 5.21
N PRO A 356 13.68 -25.23 4.32
CA PRO A 356 14.15 -25.38 2.94
C PRO A 356 14.42 -24.03 2.28
N GLY A 357 15.47 -23.94 1.47
CA GLY A 357 15.91 -22.71 0.81
C GLY A 357 16.96 -21.90 1.58
N TYR A 358 17.24 -22.21 2.85
CA TYR A 358 18.31 -21.58 3.62
C TYR A 358 19.03 -22.60 4.51
N ALA A 359 20.37 -22.55 4.55
CA ALA A 359 21.17 -23.60 5.19
C ALA A 359 21.54 -23.30 6.66
N ALA A 360 21.56 -22.03 7.06
CA ALA A 360 21.91 -21.61 8.41
C ALA A 360 20.66 -21.39 9.28
N ASP A 361 20.84 -20.89 10.50
CA ASP A 361 19.77 -20.68 11.47
C ASP A 361 18.86 -19.53 11.03
N LEU A 362 17.56 -19.65 11.33
CA LEU A 362 16.55 -18.61 11.13
C LEU A 362 15.69 -18.47 12.38
N ASP A 363 15.41 -17.22 12.73
CA ASP A 363 14.43 -16.87 13.74
C ASP A 363 13.02 -17.16 13.21
N LEU A 364 12.31 -18.10 13.85
CA LEU A 364 10.98 -18.51 13.40
C LEU A 364 9.89 -17.88 14.27
N ASN A 365 8.89 -17.35 13.57
CA ASN A 365 7.81 -16.57 14.15
C ASN A 365 6.45 -17.18 13.86
N VAL A 366 5.51 -16.89 14.76
CA VAL A 366 4.09 -17.06 14.52
C VAL A 366 3.34 -15.78 14.87
N HIS A 367 2.55 -15.25 13.94
CA HIS A 367 1.62 -14.15 14.21
C HIS A 367 0.22 -14.73 14.42
N TYR A 368 -0.34 -14.56 15.62
CA TYR A 368 -1.62 -15.14 16.03
C TYR A 368 -2.82 -14.30 15.55
N GLY A 369 -2.91 -14.11 14.23
CA GLY A 369 -3.96 -13.39 13.52
C GLY A 369 -3.77 -13.50 12.00
N THR A 370 -4.67 -12.88 11.22
CA THR A 370 -4.64 -12.93 9.75
C THR A 370 -3.66 -11.94 9.12
N ALA A 371 -3.41 -12.06 7.80
CA ALA A 371 -2.63 -11.08 7.05
C ALA A 371 -3.27 -9.68 7.10
N ASP A 372 -4.60 -9.60 7.06
CA ASP A 372 -5.35 -8.34 7.19
C ASP A 372 -5.03 -7.59 8.50
N ARG A 373 -4.74 -8.32 9.59
CA ARG A 373 -4.29 -7.70 10.84
C ARG A 373 -2.92 -7.04 10.68
N LEU A 374 -1.95 -7.67 10.02
CA LEU A 374 -0.66 -7.03 9.74
C LEU A 374 -0.80 -5.88 8.73
N TYR A 375 -1.58 -6.03 7.67
CA TYR A 375 -1.89 -4.93 6.73
C TYR A 375 -2.58 -3.75 7.44
N SER A 376 -3.43 -3.99 8.45
CA SER A 376 -4.04 -2.90 9.24
C SER A 376 -3.05 -2.09 10.08
N LEU A 377 -1.82 -2.59 10.27
CA LEU A 377 -0.73 -1.93 10.99
C LEU A 377 0.31 -1.30 10.07
N ALA A 378 0.21 -1.52 8.75
CA ALA A 378 1.17 -0.98 7.80
C ALA A 378 1.08 0.55 7.69
N VAL A 379 2.19 1.19 7.34
CA VAL A 379 2.23 2.63 7.10
C VAL A 379 1.27 2.99 5.96
N GLY A 380 0.40 3.97 6.21
CA GLY A 380 -0.68 4.36 5.30
C GLY A 380 -1.99 3.56 5.46
N ALA A 381 -2.04 2.52 6.29
CA ALA A 381 -3.27 1.83 6.63
C ALA A 381 -4.20 2.71 7.47
N LYS A 382 -5.49 2.76 7.11
CA LYS A 382 -6.51 3.51 7.87
C LYS A 382 -7.05 2.65 9.01
N THR A 383 -6.67 2.96 10.25
CA THR A 383 -7.18 2.26 11.44
C THR A 383 -8.68 2.49 11.64
N GLY A 384 -9.48 1.43 11.53
CA GLY A 384 -10.92 1.49 11.83
C GLY A 384 -11.20 1.66 13.32
N GLY A 385 -11.40 2.90 13.77
CA GLY A 385 -11.73 3.24 15.17
C GLY A 385 -13.14 3.79 15.31
N ARG A 386 -14.03 3.03 15.97
CA ARG A 386 -15.42 3.45 16.24
C ARG A 386 -15.48 4.41 17.43
N GLY A 387 -15.14 5.69 17.19
CA GLY A 387 -15.25 6.77 18.17
C GLY A 387 -16.23 7.85 17.69
N SER A 388 -17.35 8.03 18.39
CA SER A 388 -18.30 9.10 18.11
C SER A 388 -17.83 10.43 18.72
N THR A 389 -16.97 11.14 18.01
CA THR A 389 -16.87 12.60 18.08
C THR A 389 -16.94 13.18 16.68
N THR A 390 -17.57 14.34 16.55
CA THR A 390 -18.01 14.91 15.27
C THR A 390 -16.87 15.18 14.29
N SER A 391 -16.86 14.44 13.18
CA SER A 391 -16.10 14.78 11.98
C SER A 391 -16.80 15.92 11.24
N THR A 392 -16.50 17.16 11.59
CA THR A 392 -16.78 18.33 10.75
C THR A 392 -15.55 18.66 9.91
N THR A 393 -15.70 18.56 8.60
CA THR A 393 -14.76 19.14 7.61
C THR A 393 -14.52 20.62 7.95
N PRO A 394 -13.27 21.14 7.88
CA PRO A 394 -13.03 22.57 8.02
C PRO A 394 -13.85 23.34 6.97
N THR A 395 -14.63 24.29 7.44
CA THR A 395 -15.40 25.22 6.63
C THR A 395 -14.54 26.43 6.23
N ALA A 396 -15.02 27.25 5.29
CA ALA A 396 -14.28 28.43 4.85
C ALA A 396 -13.97 29.42 6.00
N ASN A 397 -14.80 29.44 7.05
CA ASN A 397 -14.63 30.32 8.20
C ASN A 397 -13.44 29.90 9.10
N ASP A 398 -13.13 28.60 9.18
CA ASP A 398 -12.01 28.09 9.97
C ASP A 398 -10.65 28.52 9.40
N LEU A 399 -10.61 28.87 8.10
CA LEU A 399 -9.45 29.48 7.46
C LEU A 399 -9.37 30.99 7.73
N GLU A 400 -10.51 31.69 7.87
CA GLU A 400 -10.53 33.13 8.19
C GLU A 400 -10.03 33.40 9.62
N GLU A 401 -10.37 32.56 10.60
CA GLU A 401 -9.79 32.63 11.96
C GLU A 401 -8.27 32.38 11.94
N TRP A 402 -7.79 31.48 11.08
CA TRP A 402 -6.36 31.23 10.87
C TRP A 402 -5.63 32.43 10.26
N PHE A 403 -6.29 33.18 9.36
CA PHE A 403 -5.77 34.44 8.82
C PHE A 403 -5.79 35.59 9.84
N ALA A 404 -6.72 35.60 10.80
CA ALA A 404 -6.85 36.66 11.81
C ALA A 404 -5.71 36.68 12.86
N MET A 405 -5.01 35.56 13.07
CA MET A 405 -3.96 35.42 14.11
C MET A 405 -2.53 35.71 13.61
N ALA A 406 -2.34 36.00 12.33
CA ALA A 406 -1.01 36.04 11.70
C ALA A 406 -0.35 37.44 11.73
N SER A 407 0.20 37.84 12.89
CA SER A 407 1.01 39.07 13.01
C SER A 407 2.39 38.86 13.64
N ASP A 408 3.32 38.16 12.96
CA ASP A 408 4.74 38.53 13.05
C ASP A 408 5.66 37.98 11.94
N ALA A 409 6.89 38.51 11.90
CA ALA A 409 7.86 38.37 10.79
C ALA A 409 8.30 36.94 10.41
N GLN A 410 8.05 35.93 11.25
CA GLN A 410 8.46 34.54 11.00
C GLN A 410 7.82 33.95 9.73
N ILE A 411 6.56 34.27 9.43
CA ILE A 411 5.86 33.76 8.21
C ILE A 411 6.50 34.31 6.93
N LYS A 412 6.94 35.58 6.93
CA LYS A 412 7.71 36.18 5.81
C LYS A 412 9.10 35.55 5.67
N SER A 413 9.68 35.03 6.75
CA SER A 413 10.94 34.28 6.72
C SER A 413 10.76 32.89 6.12
N MET A 414 9.75 32.13 6.59
CA MET A 414 9.46 30.78 6.08
C MET A 414 9.09 30.77 4.60
N PHE A 415 8.23 31.70 4.14
CA PHE A 415 7.91 31.80 2.72
C PHE A 415 9.16 32.12 1.90
N LYS A 416 10.00 33.10 2.32
CA LYS A 416 11.26 33.42 1.63
C LYS A 416 12.26 32.27 1.60
N SER A 417 12.45 31.55 2.71
CA SER A 417 13.45 30.46 2.79
C SER A 417 13.01 29.25 1.98
N ALA A 418 11.76 28.82 2.13
CA ALA A 418 11.22 27.70 1.38
C ALA A 418 11.25 28.00 -0.14
N VAL A 419 10.90 29.22 -0.52
CA VAL A 419 10.95 29.68 -1.91
C VAL A 419 12.39 29.81 -2.44
N ARG A 420 13.38 30.21 -1.64
CA ARG A 420 14.81 30.34 -2.04
C ARG A 420 15.50 29.00 -2.27
N GLU A 421 15.22 28.02 -1.44
CA GLU A 421 15.86 26.70 -1.43
C GLU A 421 15.66 25.93 -2.74
N VAL A 422 14.48 26.05 -3.38
CA VAL A 422 14.15 25.32 -4.64
C VAL A 422 14.81 25.87 -5.90
N LEU A 423 15.62 26.93 -5.81
CA LEU A 423 16.38 27.43 -6.96
C LEU A 423 17.85 27.67 -6.68
N GLN A 424 18.33 27.57 -5.44
CA GLN A 424 19.77 27.51 -5.23
C GLN A 424 20.39 26.24 -5.84
N GLU A 425 19.65 25.14 -5.93
CA GLU A 425 20.03 23.96 -6.74
C GLU A 425 19.73 24.07 -8.25
N GLN A 426 18.98 25.09 -8.71
CA GLN A 426 18.88 25.41 -10.15
C GLN A 426 19.88 26.48 -10.62
N TYR A 427 20.63 27.13 -9.71
CA TYR A 427 21.39 28.34 -10.04
C TYR A 427 22.88 28.35 -9.67
N ALA A 428 23.60 27.36 -10.23
CA ALA A 428 24.94 27.61 -10.77
C ALA A 428 24.92 28.48 -12.06
N GLY A 429 23.73 28.87 -12.54
CA GLY A 429 23.49 29.74 -13.71
C GLY A 429 22.49 30.90 -13.50
N GLY A 430 22.33 31.41 -12.25
CA GLY A 430 21.67 32.68 -11.90
C GLY A 430 20.13 32.89 -12.01
N LYS A 431 19.45 33.01 -10.84
CA LYS A 431 18.26 33.87 -10.45
C LYS A 431 16.95 33.22 -9.90
N GLU A 432 16.75 33.24 -8.56
CA GLU A 432 15.51 32.98 -7.76
C GLU A 432 14.20 33.67 -8.27
N PRO A 433 12.93 33.41 -7.77
CA PRO A 433 12.43 32.46 -6.73
C PRO A 433 11.12 31.59 -6.98
N PHE A 434 10.91 30.35 -6.43
CA PHE A 434 9.59 29.61 -6.37
C PHE A 434 9.48 28.32 -5.44
N LYS A 435 8.33 28.12 -4.76
CA LYS A 435 7.71 26.86 -4.21
C LYS A 435 6.16 27.09 -4.20
N ALA A 436 5.22 26.13 -4.29
CA ALA A 436 5.23 24.69 -4.55
C ALA A 436 3.79 24.22 -4.98
N GLY A 437 3.64 22.99 -5.50
CA GLY A 437 2.35 22.24 -5.44
C GLY A 437 1.57 21.96 -6.74
N SER A 438 2.06 21.06 -7.61
CA SER A 438 1.23 20.23 -8.54
C SER A 438 2.03 19.20 -9.38
N ILE A 439 3.19 18.75 -8.89
CA ILE A 439 4.20 18.01 -9.70
C ILE A 439 3.90 16.51 -9.89
N GLY A 440 3.01 15.91 -9.09
CA GLY A 440 2.83 14.45 -9.03
C GLY A 440 2.34 13.77 -10.32
N TRP A 441 1.57 14.47 -11.18
CA TRP A 441 0.95 13.87 -12.36
C TRP A 441 1.90 13.72 -13.56
N ALA A 442 2.89 14.61 -13.69
CA ALA A 442 3.73 14.69 -14.89
C ALA A 442 4.93 13.73 -14.91
N ILE A 443 5.44 13.32 -13.73
CA ILE A 443 6.66 12.52 -13.63
C ILE A 443 6.41 11.03 -13.84
N PHE A 444 5.24 10.51 -13.45
CA PHE A 444 4.97 9.07 -13.41
C PHE A 444 4.83 8.42 -14.80
N ASN A 445 4.06 9.05 -15.70
CA ASN A 445 3.74 8.46 -17.02
C ASN A 445 4.87 8.59 -18.07
N GLY A 446 5.78 9.56 -17.92
CA GLY A 446 6.85 9.81 -18.90
C GLY A 446 7.93 8.73 -18.95
N ARG A 447 8.34 8.16 -17.81
CA ARG A 447 9.39 7.12 -17.75
C ARG A 447 8.88 5.73 -18.12
N ALA A 448 7.68 5.35 -17.69
CA ALA A 448 7.12 4.01 -17.93
C ALA A 448 6.96 3.71 -19.44
N HIS A 449 6.41 4.65 -20.21
CA HIS A 449 6.26 4.48 -21.66
C HIS A 449 7.60 4.47 -22.41
N ALA A 450 8.59 5.24 -21.96
CA ALA A 450 9.92 5.27 -22.58
C ALA A 450 10.71 3.97 -22.38
N LEU A 451 10.65 3.35 -21.19
CA LEU A 451 11.29 2.05 -20.96
C LEU A 451 10.57 0.91 -21.70
N ALA A 452 9.23 0.89 -21.72
CA ALA A 452 8.46 -0.16 -22.38
C ALA A 452 8.65 -0.18 -23.91
N ALA A 453 8.80 0.99 -24.54
CA ALA A 453 9.10 1.07 -25.98
C ALA A 453 10.50 0.53 -26.33
N ASN A 454 11.49 0.77 -25.46
CA ASN A 454 12.89 0.40 -25.72
C ASN A 454 13.17 -1.11 -25.62
N GLN A 455 12.36 -1.87 -24.86
CA GLN A 455 12.51 -3.33 -24.79
C GLN A 455 11.90 -4.09 -25.99
N LYS A 456 11.11 -3.42 -26.85
CA LYS A 456 10.38 -4.07 -27.96
C LYS A 456 10.88 -3.75 -29.36
N ALA A 457 11.77 -2.77 -29.54
CA ALA A 457 12.32 -2.39 -30.84
C ALA A 457 13.83 -2.68 -30.89
N GLY A 458 14.22 -3.84 -31.42
CA GLY A 458 15.62 -4.24 -31.61
C GLY A 458 16.35 -3.49 -32.74
N GLY A 459 16.31 -2.16 -32.75
CA GLY A 459 16.93 -1.32 -33.78
C GLY A 459 17.04 0.14 -33.34
N ALA A 460 18.21 0.75 -33.56
CA ALA A 460 18.53 2.08 -33.06
C ALA A 460 17.67 3.19 -33.73
N GLN A 461 16.99 3.99 -32.91
CA GLN A 461 16.55 5.34 -33.28
C GLN A 461 17.36 6.39 -32.49
N SER A 462 17.70 7.49 -33.15
CA SER A 462 18.62 8.50 -32.58
C SER A 462 17.97 9.39 -31.53
N GLU A 463 18.77 9.79 -30.53
CA GLU A 463 18.37 10.63 -29.38
C GLU A 463 17.63 11.93 -29.80
N ALA A 464 17.96 12.48 -30.98
CA ALA A 464 17.34 13.68 -31.52
C ALA A 464 15.83 13.55 -31.76
N THR A 465 15.31 12.33 -31.99
CA THR A 465 13.86 12.09 -32.15
C THR A 465 13.17 12.07 -30.79
N ASN A 466 13.77 11.42 -29.79
CA ASN A 466 13.28 11.36 -28.41
C ASN A 466 13.25 12.77 -27.78
N ALA A 467 14.28 13.58 -28.02
CA ALA A 467 14.33 14.98 -27.58
C ALA A 467 13.18 15.83 -28.17
N LYS A 468 12.80 15.62 -29.43
CA LYS A 468 11.70 16.36 -30.08
C LYS A 468 10.31 15.98 -29.55
N VAL A 469 10.11 14.71 -29.19
CA VAL A 469 8.85 14.26 -28.55
C VAL A 469 8.75 14.80 -27.13
N ALA A 470 9.83 14.75 -26.35
CA ALA A 470 9.91 15.36 -25.02
C ALA A 470 9.65 16.88 -25.07
N ALA A 471 10.29 17.60 -26.00
CA ALA A 471 10.09 19.05 -26.17
C ALA A 471 8.64 19.43 -26.52
N ARG A 472 7.93 18.61 -27.32
CA ARG A 472 6.49 18.81 -27.58
C ARG A 472 5.63 18.58 -26.33
N GLY A 473 5.93 17.55 -25.55
CA GLY A 473 5.24 17.31 -24.26
C GLY A 473 5.41 18.47 -23.28
N VAL A 474 6.64 18.99 -23.17
CA VAL A 474 6.94 20.17 -22.33
C VAL A 474 6.19 21.42 -22.83
N ALA A 475 6.13 21.68 -24.14
CA ALA A 475 5.39 22.82 -24.69
C ALA A 475 3.88 22.77 -24.38
N THR A 476 3.27 21.58 -24.39
CA THR A 476 1.86 21.39 -24.01
C THR A 476 1.64 21.68 -22.52
N VAL A 477 2.53 21.23 -21.64
CA VAL A 477 2.46 21.50 -20.19
C VAL A 477 2.63 22.99 -19.89
N VAL A 478 3.59 23.66 -20.54
CA VAL A 478 3.80 25.11 -20.42
C VAL A 478 2.54 25.88 -20.85
N THR A 479 1.91 25.48 -21.96
CA THR A 479 0.68 26.11 -22.45
C THR A 479 -0.50 25.97 -21.47
N GLY A 480 -0.63 24.82 -20.81
CA GLY A 480 -1.64 24.60 -19.77
C GLY A 480 -1.44 25.45 -18.52
N ILE A 481 -0.18 25.60 -18.06
CA ILE A 481 0.17 26.47 -16.92
C ILE A 481 -0.10 27.94 -17.25
N GLN A 482 0.25 28.40 -18.46
CA GLN A 482 -0.03 29.76 -18.93
C GLN A 482 -1.52 30.10 -18.91
N ALA A 483 -2.37 29.14 -19.28
CA ALA A 483 -3.84 29.30 -19.29
C ALA A 483 -4.41 29.41 -17.86
N ALA A 484 -3.93 28.60 -16.92
CA ALA A 484 -4.35 28.64 -15.52
C ALA A 484 -3.98 29.97 -14.83
N VAL A 485 -2.76 30.47 -15.06
CA VAL A 485 -2.31 31.79 -14.55
C VAL A 485 -3.16 32.92 -15.15
N THR A 486 -3.46 32.87 -16.44
CA THR A 486 -4.32 33.86 -17.12
C THR A 486 -5.75 33.87 -16.56
N ALA A 487 -6.31 32.70 -16.24
CA ALA A 487 -7.62 32.58 -15.60
C ALA A 487 -7.65 33.20 -14.19
N LEU A 488 -6.61 32.92 -13.38
CA LEU A 488 -6.44 33.51 -12.05
C LEU A 488 -6.29 35.05 -12.11
N GLN A 489 -5.50 35.57 -13.05
CA GLN A 489 -5.36 37.03 -13.25
C GLN A 489 -6.70 37.69 -13.63
N LYS A 490 -7.52 37.06 -14.48
CA LYS A 490 -8.89 37.53 -14.76
C LYS A 490 -9.77 37.55 -13.51
N THR A 491 -9.75 36.49 -12.70
CA THR A 491 -10.53 36.42 -11.45
C THR A 491 -10.09 37.50 -10.46
N VAL A 492 -8.78 37.71 -10.28
CA VAL A 492 -8.25 38.79 -9.42
C VAL A 492 -8.69 40.15 -9.92
N ALA A 493 -8.54 40.46 -11.22
CA ALA A 493 -8.98 41.73 -11.79
C ALA A 493 -10.50 41.97 -11.64
N THR A 494 -11.31 40.91 -11.72
CA THR A 494 -12.77 40.95 -11.49
C THR A 494 -13.12 41.23 -10.03
N ILE A 495 -12.27 40.80 -9.09
CA ILE A 495 -12.41 41.10 -7.66
C ILE A 495 -11.95 42.53 -7.37
N THR A 496 -10.84 43.00 -7.95
CA THR A 496 -10.33 44.37 -7.75
C THR A 496 -11.31 45.42 -8.29
N GLN A 497 -12.01 45.16 -9.40
CA GLN A 497 -13.07 46.04 -9.91
C GLN A 497 -14.35 46.08 -9.05
N LYS A 498 -14.51 45.17 -8.08
CA LYS A 498 -15.62 45.17 -7.12
C LYS A 498 -15.24 45.71 -5.74
N GLY A 499 -14.00 46.18 -5.57
CA GLY A 499 -13.46 46.75 -4.34
C GLY A 499 -13.00 48.21 -4.48
N ALA A 500 -13.59 48.95 -5.41
CA ALA A 500 -13.34 50.38 -5.67
C ALA A 500 -14.69 51.12 -5.75
#